data_AF-A0A1H7DX31-F1
#
_entry.id   AF-A0A1H7DX31-F1
#
_cell.length_a   1.000
_cell.length_b   1.000
_cell.length_c   1.000
_cell.angle_alpha   90.00
_cell.angle_beta   90.00
_cell.angle_gamma   90.00
#
_symmetry.space_group_name_H-M   'P 1'
#
loop_
_entity.id
_entity.type
_entity.pdbx_description
1 polymer ?
#
loop_
_entity_poly.entity_id
_entity_poly.type
_entity_poly.pdbx_seq_one_letter_code
_entity_poly.pdbx_strand_id
1 'polypeptide(L)'
;MPKDGLKKLYVTFRGDTAAISLFLKQCGSTKALAAALKAADWDLSVLRQDLLDSREKAADKADRKLAKGEKKRDAAAEKDAAGFIDAEQIESAEVKALAGKFAKVAKAFEAQGFDPKGATPDMQYLDVSKADRFGMGSPGNVMAGDVGKLLDQEPAIKMGKILTALSDDLAKIRKDAEDDDQQALDLIAAQIQSLQDRLAEFFNAAAPAPRKMPRDEQYMVPGATDMGAIEDRLEKTRGIDTESQAWALEGAEIKGEADLDRNRLLALDRLIEIGKRTGAGYDESHLQTVLDYIAKGKIATNYWLSQPPGYNVDKSDQKLKGPSLASLLVKSKNFKNVWETGASQASNEKNRRGGVEEGMGYGAALKRTEGTPQDFTVAQDTKFRAEDPSDGETDPAEMPKYAAQIGDTQAEENMDGVSQRYGDCFVIWKDDIRERITHTPADSWSPEFRSGVMNFTSNSNPEVLLAEGDYQVMRLLAAEATGKDQGFIKEIKDSAEGVKRYVETQIHGDLTWEDVDVLVLGGSKDEQEKLNAMFTTFKKKEGHSFKIQLK
;
A
#
# COMPACT_ATOMS: atom_id res chain seq x y z
N MET A 1 -39.92 0.02 -26.07
CA MET A 1 -39.67 0.22 -27.51
C MET A 1 -40.64 -0.64 -28.32
N PRO A 2 -41.16 -0.17 -29.47
CA PRO A 2 -41.87 -1.03 -30.41
C PRO A 2 -40.95 -2.16 -30.91
N LYS A 3 -41.49 -3.35 -31.18
CA LYS A 3 -40.72 -4.54 -31.61
C LYS A 3 -39.78 -4.28 -32.80
N ASP A 4 -40.17 -3.38 -33.70
CA ASP A 4 -39.37 -3.02 -34.88
C ASP A 4 -38.14 -2.13 -34.57
N GLY A 5 -38.15 -1.41 -33.45
CA GLY A 5 -37.04 -0.55 -33.03
C GLY A 5 -35.83 -1.36 -32.55
N LEU A 6 -36.08 -2.45 -31.81
CA LEU A 6 -35.03 -3.35 -31.32
C LEU A 6 -34.37 -4.15 -32.46
N LYS A 7 -35.17 -4.56 -33.46
CA LYS A 7 -34.67 -5.25 -34.67
C LYS A 7 -33.74 -4.36 -35.49
N LYS A 8 -34.10 -3.08 -35.69
CA LYS A 8 -33.24 -2.11 -36.37
C LYS A 8 -31.95 -1.81 -35.60
N LEU A 9 -32.02 -1.69 -34.27
CA LEU A 9 -30.84 -1.42 -33.44
C LEU A 9 -29.78 -2.51 -33.60
N TYR A 10 -30.16 -3.79 -33.51
CA TYR A 10 -29.21 -4.89 -33.59
C TYR A 10 -28.65 -5.15 -34.99
N VAL A 11 -29.45 -4.99 -36.05
CA VAL A 11 -28.92 -5.03 -37.42
C VAL A 11 -27.86 -3.93 -37.62
N THR A 12 -28.02 -2.78 -36.95
CA THR A 12 -27.06 -1.68 -36.98
C THR A 12 -25.78 -1.99 -36.19
N PHE A 13 -25.88 -2.82 -35.13
CA PHE A 13 -24.75 -3.14 -34.25
C PHE A 13 -24.11 -4.51 -34.48
N ARG A 14 -24.54 -5.25 -35.51
CA ARG A 14 -24.00 -6.58 -35.81
C ARG A 14 -22.52 -6.47 -36.19
N GLY A 15 -21.65 -6.98 -35.34
CA GLY A 15 -20.19 -6.94 -35.50
C GLY A 15 -19.49 -5.81 -34.76
N ASP A 16 -20.23 -4.93 -34.06
CA ASP A 16 -19.67 -3.89 -33.20
C ASP A 16 -19.84 -4.29 -31.72
N THR A 17 -18.80 -4.95 -31.20
CA THR A 17 -18.78 -5.44 -29.81
C THR A 17 -18.88 -4.33 -28.78
N ALA A 18 -18.43 -3.11 -29.08
CA ALA A 18 -18.53 -1.98 -28.17
C ALA A 18 -19.99 -1.50 -28.05
N ALA A 19 -20.70 -1.43 -29.17
CA ALA A 19 -22.10 -1.02 -29.18
C ALA A 19 -23.03 -2.08 -28.54
N ILE A 20 -22.76 -3.37 -28.76
CA ILE A 20 -23.47 -4.46 -28.08
C ILE A 20 -23.23 -4.39 -26.56
N SER A 21 -22.00 -4.15 -26.13
CA SER A 21 -21.66 -4.03 -24.70
C SER A 21 -22.33 -2.82 -24.03
N LEU A 22 -22.40 -1.68 -24.73
CA LEU A 22 -23.11 -0.49 -24.26
C LEU A 22 -24.62 -0.72 -24.14
N PHE A 23 -25.23 -1.42 -25.10
CA PHE A 23 -26.64 -1.81 -25.06
C PHE A 23 -26.94 -2.76 -23.89
N LEU A 24 -26.05 -3.72 -23.62
CA LEU A 24 -26.15 -4.63 -22.48
C LEU A 24 -26.05 -3.87 -21.14
N LYS A 25 -25.15 -2.90 -21.02
CA LYS A 25 -25.05 -2.01 -19.85
C LYS A 25 -26.34 -1.22 -19.61
N GLN A 26 -26.99 -0.72 -20.66
CA GLN A 26 -28.25 0.04 -20.54
C GLN A 26 -29.45 -0.82 -20.13
N CYS A 27 -29.40 -2.14 -20.29
CA CYS A 27 -30.50 -3.01 -19.89
C CYS A 27 -30.59 -3.24 -18.38
N GLY A 28 -29.58 -2.83 -17.58
CA GLY A 28 -29.60 -2.80 -16.11
C GLY A 28 -29.65 -4.16 -15.40
N SER A 29 -30.08 -5.24 -16.08
CA SER A 29 -29.98 -6.62 -15.60
C SER A 29 -30.12 -7.64 -16.74
N THR A 30 -29.54 -8.83 -16.53
CA THR A 30 -29.69 -9.99 -17.43
C THR A 30 -31.14 -10.46 -17.54
N LYS A 31 -31.96 -10.23 -16.51
CA LYS A 31 -33.39 -10.56 -16.48
C LYS A 31 -34.23 -9.61 -17.35
N ALA A 32 -33.94 -8.31 -17.33
CA ALA A 32 -34.59 -7.32 -18.19
C ALA A 32 -34.22 -7.55 -19.67
N LEU A 33 -32.97 -7.91 -19.93
CA LEU A 33 -32.50 -8.31 -21.26
C LEU A 33 -33.22 -9.57 -21.77
N ALA A 34 -33.28 -10.63 -20.95
CA ALA A 34 -33.97 -11.88 -21.32
C ALA A 34 -35.47 -11.65 -21.59
N ALA A 35 -36.12 -10.78 -20.82
CA ALA A 35 -37.51 -10.38 -21.03
C ALA A 35 -37.70 -9.59 -22.34
N ALA A 36 -36.80 -8.64 -22.64
CA ALA A 36 -36.83 -7.85 -23.87
C ALA A 36 -36.58 -8.72 -25.12
N LEU A 37 -35.63 -9.66 -25.04
CA LEU A 37 -35.30 -10.59 -26.13
C LEU A 37 -36.42 -11.61 -26.37
N LYS A 38 -37.03 -12.14 -25.29
CA LYS A 38 -38.21 -13.01 -25.38
C LYS A 38 -39.43 -12.28 -25.95
N ALA A 39 -39.65 -11.02 -25.58
CA ALA A 39 -40.73 -10.19 -26.13
C ALA A 39 -40.53 -9.87 -27.62
N ALA A 40 -39.28 -9.85 -28.09
CA ALA A 40 -38.90 -9.64 -29.50
C ALA A 40 -38.89 -10.93 -30.34
N ASP A 41 -39.22 -12.08 -29.75
CA ASP A 41 -39.20 -13.40 -30.40
C ASP A 41 -37.82 -13.76 -30.99
N TRP A 42 -36.76 -13.47 -30.22
CA TRP A 42 -35.38 -13.76 -30.61
C TRP A 42 -34.85 -15.02 -29.94
N ASP A 43 -34.21 -15.85 -30.78
CA ASP A 43 -33.49 -17.02 -30.33
C ASP A 43 -32.13 -16.63 -29.73
N LEU A 44 -32.02 -16.78 -28.41
CA LEU A 44 -30.80 -16.54 -27.63
C LEU A 44 -29.61 -17.37 -28.11
N SER A 45 -29.83 -18.49 -28.81
CA SER A 45 -28.77 -19.33 -29.35
C SER A 45 -27.94 -18.59 -30.41
N VAL A 46 -28.57 -17.73 -31.22
CA VAL A 46 -27.91 -16.96 -32.29
C VAL A 46 -27.03 -15.86 -31.72
N LEU A 47 -27.52 -15.11 -30.72
CA LEU A 47 -26.73 -14.07 -30.05
C LEU A 47 -25.53 -14.67 -29.30
N ARG A 48 -25.74 -15.82 -28.66
CA ARG A 48 -24.68 -16.55 -27.97
C ARG A 48 -23.60 -17.03 -28.95
N GLN A 49 -24.00 -17.54 -30.12
CA GLN A 49 -23.06 -17.98 -31.14
C GLN A 49 -22.27 -16.80 -31.73
N ASP A 50 -22.93 -15.68 -32.08
CA ASP A 50 -22.25 -14.48 -32.60
C ASP A 50 -21.24 -13.89 -31.59
N LEU A 51 -21.55 -13.94 -30.27
CA LEU A 51 -20.62 -13.53 -29.21
C LEU A 51 -19.42 -14.49 -29.07
N LEU A 52 -19.65 -15.80 -29.17
CA LEU A 52 -18.59 -16.80 -29.12
C LEU A 52 -17.65 -16.66 -30.33
N ASP A 53 -18.21 -16.55 -31.54
CA ASP A 53 -17.45 -16.34 -32.78
C ASP A 53 -16.65 -15.03 -32.74
N SER A 54 -17.20 -13.97 -32.14
CA SER A 54 -16.48 -12.69 -31.98
C SER A 54 -15.35 -12.78 -30.94
N ARG A 55 -15.53 -13.58 -29.89
CA ARG A 55 -14.51 -13.81 -28.85
C ARG A 55 -13.36 -14.64 -29.41
N GLU A 56 -13.69 -15.67 -30.19
CA GLU A 56 -12.72 -16.53 -30.89
C GLU A 56 -11.93 -15.73 -31.92
N LYS A 57 -12.57 -14.86 -32.71
CA LYS A 57 -11.87 -13.93 -33.62
C LYS A 57 -10.97 -12.92 -32.91
N ALA A 58 -11.34 -12.47 -31.71
CA ALA A 58 -10.53 -11.56 -30.90
C ALA A 58 -9.31 -12.27 -30.30
N ALA A 59 -9.49 -13.51 -29.81
CA ALA A 59 -8.41 -14.39 -29.37
C ALA A 59 -7.44 -14.71 -30.51
N ASP A 60 -7.95 -15.14 -31.67
CA ASP A 60 -7.14 -15.37 -32.89
C ASP A 60 -6.33 -14.14 -33.31
N LYS A 61 -6.89 -12.94 -33.16
CA LYS A 61 -6.20 -11.68 -33.48
C LYS A 61 -5.13 -11.33 -32.45
N ALA A 62 -5.34 -11.65 -31.18
CA ALA A 62 -4.36 -11.50 -30.11
C ALA A 62 -3.21 -12.50 -30.27
N ASP A 63 -3.52 -13.77 -30.55
CA ASP A 63 -2.54 -14.84 -30.78
C ASP A 63 -1.73 -14.59 -32.05
N ARG A 64 -2.35 -14.10 -33.13
CA ARG A 64 -1.60 -13.66 -34.33
C ARG A 64 -0.73 -12.43 -34.09
N LYS A 65 -1.08 -11.56 -33.13
CA LYS A 65 -0.24 -10.42 -32.72
C LYS A 65 0.94 -10.89 -31.88
N LEU A 66 0.72 -11.80 -30.94
CA LEU A 66 1.74 -12.45 -30.13
C LEU A 66 2.72 -13.25 -31.01
N ALA A 67 2.23 -14.11 -31.90
CA ALA A 67 3.06 -14.88 -32.82
C ALA A 67 3.82 -14.00 -33.84
N LYS A 68 3.28 -12.84 -34.23
CA LYS A 68 4.02 -11.85 -35.04
C LYS A 68 5.07 -11.09 -34.22
N GLY A 69 4.83 -10.89 -32.92
CA GLY A 69 5.78 -10.33 -31.98
C GLY A 69 6.94 -11.28 -31.69
N GLU A 70 6.64 -12.56 -31.44
CA GLU A 70 7.62 -13.64 -31.25
C GLU A 70 8.45 -13.85 -32.52
N LYS A 71 7.84 -13.99 -33.71
CA LYS A 71 8.62 -14.08 -34.96
C LYS A 71 9.49 -12.86 -35.26
N LYS A 72 9.09 -11.66 -34.82
CA LYS A 72 9.94 -10.45 -34.92
C LYS A 72 11.08 -10.45 -33.90
N ARG A 73 10.86 -11.02 -32.71
CA ARG A 73 11.86 -11.18 -31.66
C ARG A 73 12.86 -12.28 -31.99
N ASP A 74 12.38 -13.43 -32.47
CA ASP A 74 13.21 -14.53 -32.93
C ASP A 74 14.08 -14.09 -34.12
N ALA A 75 13.51 -13.37 -35.11
CA ALA A 75 14.28 -12.82 -36.23
C ALA A 75 15.26 -11.69 -35.84
N ALA A 76 15.06 -11.03 -34.68
CA ALA A 76 16.01 -10.06 -34.13
C ALA A 76 17.12 -10.77 -33.35
N ALA A 77 16.79 -11.78 -32.54
CA ALA A 77 17.74 -12.63 -31.83
C ALA A 77 18.62 -13.46 -32.77
N GLU A 78 18.08 -13.96 -33.89
CA GLU A 78 18.84 -14.68 -34.93
C GLU A 78 19.83 -13.76 -35.68
N LYS A 79 19.53 -12.45 -35.74
CA LYS A 79 20.43 -11.42 -36.29
C LYS A 79 21.52 -11.01 -35.30
N ASP A 80 21.22 -10.98 -34.01
CA ASP A 80 22.17 -10.63 -32.94
C ASP A 80 23.14 -11.79 -32.61
N ALA A 81 22.70 -13.05 -32.76
CA ALA A 81 23.53 -14.24 -32.49
C ALA A 81 24.61 -14.50 -33.56
N ALA A 82 24.47 -13.95 -34.77
CA ALA A 82 25.36 -14.22 -35.90
C ALA A 82 26.60 -13.28 -36.01
N GLY A 83 26.79 -12.34 -35.07
CA GLY A 83 27.66 -11.18 -35.26
C GLY A 83 28.82 -10.99 -34.28
N PHE A 84 29.35 -12.03 -33.63
CA PHE A 84 30.59 -11.88 -32.85
C PHE A 84 31.81 -12.02 -33.77
N ILE A 85 32.51 -10.90 -34.00
CA ILE A 85 33.79 -10.89 -34.71
C ILE A 85 34.79 -11.70 -33.88
N ASP A 86 35.38 -12.71 -34.50
CA ASP A 86 36.54 -13.38 -33.94
C ASP A 86 37.69 -12.36 -33.87
N ALA A 87 38.18 -12.06 -32.67
CA ALA A 87 39.25 -11.07 -32.47
C ALA A 87 40.53 -11.42 -33.24
N GLU A 88 40.66 -12.67 -33.70
CA GLU A 88 41.73 -13.13 -34.58
C GLU A 88 41.66 -12.54 -36.01
N GLN A 89 40.49 -12.07 -36.45
CA GLN A 89 40.25 -11.52 -37.80
C GLN A 89 40.50 -10.01 -37.94
N ILE A 90 40.76 -9.30 -36.84
CA ILE A 90 40.99 -7.85 -36.85
C ILE A 90 42.49 -7.58 -37.00
N GLU A 91 42.97 -6.95 -38.07
CA GLU A 91 44.41 -6.72 -38.25
C GLU A 91 44.94 -5.53 -37.44
N SER A 92 44.13 -4.48 -37.24
CA SER A 92 44.52 -3.30 -36.49
C SER A 92 44.69 -3.56 -34.99
N ALA A 93 45.87 -3.22 -34.46
CA ALA A 93 46.19 -3.32 -33.04
C ALA A 93 45.30 -2.43 -32.16
N GLU A 94 44.87 -1.29 -32.68
CA GLU A 94 44.01 -0.34 -31.97
C GLU A 94 42.57 -0.85 -31.90
N VAL A 95 42.06 -1.43 -32.98
CA VAL A 95 40.72 -2.06 -33.03
C VAL A 95 40.69 -3.32 -32.15
N LYS A 96 41.76 -4.13 -32.14
CA LYS A 96 41.94 -5.26 -31.19
C LYS A 96 41.94 -4.80 -29.73
N ALA A 97 42.63 -3.71 -29.41
CA ALA A 97 42.65 -3.16 -28.06
C ALA A 97 41.26 -2.66 -27.62
N LEU A 98 40.51 -2.00 -28.52
CA LEU A 98 39.15 -1.55 -28.25
C LEU A 98 38.19 -2.73 -28.05
N ALA A 99 38.23 -3.74 -28.92
CA ALA A 99 37.47 -4.98 -28.77
C ALA A 99 37.77 -5.69 -27.44
N GLY A 100 39.04 -5.69 -27.00
CA GLY A 100 39.45 -6.21 -25.70
C GLY A 100 38.91 -5.41 -24.50
N LYS A 101 38.82 -4.07 -24.60
CA LYS A 101 38.16 -3.23 -23.58
C LYS A 101 36.67 -3.53 -23.54
N PHE A 102 36.03 -3.63 -24.71
CA PHE A 102 34.59 -3.93 -24.83
C PHE A 102 34.25 -5.30 -24.23
N ALA A 103 35.01 -6.35 -24.55
CA ALA A 103 34.80 -7.69 -24.00
C ALA A 103 34.92 -7.74 -22.46
N LYS A 104 35.77 -6.91 -21.85
CA LYS A 104 35.86 -6.76 -20.39
C LYS A 104 34.61 -6.11 -19.80
N VAL A 105 34.05 -5.10 -20.48
CA VAL A 105 32.81 -4.44 -20.06
C VAL A 105 31.62 -5.38 -20.21
N ALA A 106 31.51 -6.11 -21.32
CA ALA A 106 30.45 -7.11 -21.53
C ALA A 106 30.49 -8.21 -20.44
N LYS A 107 31.68 -8.72 -20.10
CA LYS A 107 31.83 -9.66 -18.96
C LYS A 107 31.48 -9.06 -17.61
N ALA A 108 31.70 -7.76 -17.41
CA ALA A 108 31.29 -7.08 -16.18
C ALA A 108 29.76 -6.92 -16.11
N PHE A 109 29.08 -6.73 -17.25
CA PHE A 109 27.63 -6.78 -17.36
C PHE A 109 27.10 -8.18 -17.01
N GLU A 110 27.67 -9.24 -17.61
CA GLU A 110 27.30 -10.64 -17.30
C GLU A 110 27.48 -10.97 -15.80
N ALA A 111 28.61 -10.55 -15.21
CA ALA A 111 28.88 -10.75 -13.80
C ALA A 111 27.94 -9.97 -12.86
N GLN A 112 27.21 -8.98 -13.39
CA GLN A 112 26.15 -8.24 -12.70
C GLN A 112 24.74 -8.70 -13.11
N GLY A 113 24.61 -9.88 -13.72
CA GLY A 113 23.32 -10.46 -14.08
C GLY A 113 22.68 -9.88 -15.35
N PHE A 114 23.41 -9.07 -16.12
CA PHE A 114 22.94 -8.59 -17.43
C PHE A 114 23.38 -9.57 -18.52
N ASP A 115 22.44 -10.28 -19.15
CA ASP A 115 22.74 -11.16 -20.30
C ASP A 115 22.92 -10.35 -21.61
N PRO A 116 24.12 -10.31 -22.22
CA PRO A 116 24.36 -9.59 -23.45
C PRO A 116 23.76 -10.28 -24.69
N LYS A 117 23.33 -11.55 -24.63
CA LYS A 117 22.98 -12.36 -25.81
C LYS A 117 21.48 -12.54 -26.11
N GLY A 118 20.60 -11.94 -25.32
CA GLY A 118 19.17 -11.89 -25.65
C GLY A 118 18.39 -13.10 -25.17
N ALA A 119 18.19 -13.18 -23.87
CA ALA A 119 16.90 -13.47 -23.28
C ALA A 119 16.68 -12.44 -22.15
N THR A 120 15.45 -11.97 -21.95
CA THR A 120 15.11 -11.29 -20.69
C THR A 120 15.44 -12.25 -19.54
N PRO A 121 16.21 -11.86 -18.52
CA PRO A 121 16.33 -12.68 -17.35
C PRO A 121 14.96 -12.77 -16.66
N ASP A 122 14.47 -13.97 -16.39
CA ASP A 122 13.93 -14.21 -15.05
C ASP A 122 15.03 -13.76 -14.10
N MET A 123 14.87 -12.61 -13.45
CA MET A 123 15.88 -12.03 -12.57
C MET A 123 16.08 -12.93 -11.34
N GLN A 124 16.90 -13.96 -11.48
CA GLN A 124 17.54 -14.63 -10.35
C GLN A 124 18.63 -13.67 -9.84
N TYR A 125 18.38 -13.13 -8.66
CA TYR A 125 19.25 -12.12 -8.04
C TYR A 125 20.67 -12.65 -7.81
N LEU A 126 21.62 -11.78 -8.18
CA LEU A 126 23.03 -11.78 -7.84
C LEU A 126 23.35 -12.27 -6.43
N ASP A 127 24.18 -13.30 -6.34
CA ASP A 127 24.84 -13.75 -5.10
C ASP A 127 25.85 -12.69 -4.64
N VAL A 128 25.51 -11.98 -3.56
CA VAL A 128 26.31 -10.87 -2.98
C VAL A 128 27.29 -11.35 -1.90
N SER A 129 27.57 -12.65 -1.79
CA SER A 129 28.40 -13.25 -0.73
C SER A 129 29.89 -12.82 -0.68
N LYS A 130 30.33 -11.79 -1.41
CA LYS A 130 31.76 -11.40 -1.49
C LYS A 130 32.10 -9.92 -1.24
N ALA A 131 31.21 -9.13 -0.63
CA ALA A 131 31.44 -7.70 -0.40
C ALA A 131 31.78 -7.30 1.07
N ASP A 132 32.48 -8.16 1.82
CA ASP A 132 33.10 -7.77 3.10
C ASP A 132 34.45 -7.09 2.84
N ARG A 133 34.49 -5.77 2.59
CA ARG A 133 35.78 -5.05 2.55
C ARG A 133 35.84 -3.53 2.65
N PHE A 134 34.85 -2.80 3.18
CA PHE A 134 35.03 -1.36 3.41
C PHE A 134 34.35 -0.88 4.70
N GLY A 135 35.04 -1.09 5.82
CA GLY A 135 34.61 -0.54 7.10
C GLY A 135 34.59 0.98 7.08
N MET A 136 33.43 1.58 7.35
CA MET A 136 33.30 2.96 7.81
C MET A 136 32.26 3.04 8.93
N GLY A 137 32.60 3.84 9.95
CA GLY A 137 31.99 3.87 11.28
C GLY A 137 30.65 4.63 11.42
N SER A 138 30.25 4.75 12.68
CA SER A 138 28.93 5.08 13.25
C SER A 138 28.09 6.20 12.61
N PRO A 139 26.75 6.14 12.74
CA PRO A 139 25.82 6.97 11.97
C PRO A 139 25.44 8.28 12.67
N GLY A 140 25.54 9.38 11.92
CA GLY A 140 24.82 10.62 12.15
C GLY A 140 23.61 10.72 11.21
N ASN A 141 22.52 11.31 11.70
CA ASN A 141 21.23 11.52 11.04
C ASN A 141 21.31 11.80 9.52
N VAL A 142 20.67 10.94 8.73
CA VAL A 142 20.35 11.19 7.32
C VAL A 142 18.83 11.20 7.16
N MET A 143 18.31 12.29 6.59
CA MET A 143 16.89 12.55 6.36
C MET A 143 16.30 11.58 5.33
N ALA A 144 15.01 11.23 5.48
CA ALA A 144 14.25 10.33 4.61
C ALA A 144 14.12 10.77 3.12
N GLY A 145 14.61 11.97 2.77
CA GLY A 145 14.69 12.44 1.38
C GLY A 145 15.84 11.85 0.56
N ASP A 146 16.80 11.15 1.18
CA ASP A 146 18.00 10.65 0.50
C ASP A 146 18.00 9.12 0.25
N VAL A 147 16.96 8.39 0.67
CA VAL A 147 16.90 6.92 0.44
C VAL A 147 16.59 6.57 -1.02
N GLY A 148 15.95 7.48 -1.77
CA GLY A 148 15.81 7.35 -3.23
C GLY A 148 17.13 7.41 -4.01
N LYS A 149 18.26 7.71 -3.34
CA LYS A 149 19.62 7.69 -3.93
C LYS A 149 20.43 6.44 -3.56
N LEU A 150 19.82 5.45 -2.89
CA LEU A 150 20.52 4.27 -2.35
C LEU A 150 19.93 2.93 -2.81
N LEU A 151 19.32 2.87 -4.00
CA LEU A 151 19.72 1.78 -4.89
C LEU A 151 21.14 2.15 -5.31
N ASP A 152 22.10 1.27 -5.11
CA ASP A 152 23.49 1.52 -5.50
C ASP A 152 23.54 1.66 -7.03
N GLN A 153 23.22 2.86 -7.52
CA GLN A 153 23.32 3.27 -8.91
C GLN A 153 24.78 3.56 -9.26
N GLU A 154 25.69 3.55 -8.28
CA GLU A 154 27.10 3.84 -8.49
C GLU A 154 27.74 2.90 -9.53
N PRO A 155 27.48 1.57 -9.53
CA PRO A 155 27.90 0.67 -10.60
C PRO A 155 27.29 1.02 -11.96
N ALA A 156 25.98 1.29 -12.04
CA ALA A 156 25.29 1.65 -13.28
C ALA A 156 25.75 3.00 -13.86
N ILE A 157 26.01 3.99 -13.00
CA ILE A 157 26.56 5.31 -13.35
C ILE A 157 28.02 5.18 -13.79
N LYS A 158 28.83 4.35 -13.10
CA LYS A 158 30.20 4.03 -13.52
C LYS A 158 30.19 3.34 -14.88
N MET A 159 29.26 2.41 -15.12
CA MET A 159 29.09 1.75 -16.42
C MET A 159 28.69 2.72 -17.52
N GLY A 160 27.75 3.63 -17.26
CA GLY A 160 27.38 4.69 -18.20
C GLY A 160 28.59 5.53 -18.63
N LYS A 161 29.43 5.95 -17.68
CA LYS A 161 30.66 6.69 -17.96
C LYS A 161 31.66 5.88 -18.79
N ILE A 162 31.77 4.57 -18.55
CA ILE A 162 32.66 3.67 -19.31
C ILE A 162 32.15 3.50 -20.75
N LEU A 163 30.84 3.32 -20.95
CA LEU A 163 30.24 3.19 -22.28
C LEU A 163 30.39 4.48 -23.09
N THR A 164 30.22 5.67 -22.47
CA THR A 164 30.50 6.96 -23.11
C THR A 164 31.97 7.05 -23.52
N ALA A 165 32.91 6.71 -22.63
CA ALA A 165 34.33 6.76 -22.97
C ALA A 165 34.71 5.78 -24.10
N LEU A 166 34.09 4.60 -24.17
CA LEU A 166 34.28 3.66 -25.27
C LEU A 166 33.71 4.19 -26.59
N SER A 167 32.56 4.87 -26.56
CA SER A 167 31.98 5.53 -27.73
C SER A 167 32.89 6.64 -28.25
N ASP A 168 33.48 7.44 -27.35
CA ASP A 168 34.43 8.50 -27.71
C ASP A 168 35.75 7.94 -28.29
N ASP A 169 36.28 6.86 -27.70
CA ASP A 169 37.46 6.16 -28.23
C ASP A 169 37.18 5.56 -29.62
N LEU A 170 36.00 4.96 -29.81
CA LEU A 170 35.56 4.41 -31.09
C LEU A 170 35.45 5.51 -32.17
N ALA A 171 34.89 6.67 -31.83
CA ALA A 171 34.76 7.79 -32.75
C ALA A 171 36.12 8.35 -33.20
N LYS A 172 37.14 8.31 -32.34
CA LYS A 172 38.51 8.68 -32.70
C LYS A 172 39.15 7.67 -33.64
N ILE A 173 39.06 6.38 -33.31
CA ILE A 173 39.65 5.30 -34.13
C ILE A 173 38.99 5.26 -35.52
N ARG A 174 37.67 5.47 -35.59
CA ARG A 174 36.93 5.51 -36.87
C ARG A 174 37.41 6.59 -37.82
N LYS A 175 37.95 7.70 -37.31
CA LYS A 175 38.44 8.80 -38.14
C LYS A 175 39.70 8.41 -38.93
N ASP A 176 40.47 7.47 -38.39
CA ASP A 176 41.79 7.08 -38.87
C ASP A 176 41.83 5.63 -39.41
N ALA A 177 40.69 4.94 -39.45
CA ALA A 177 40.57 3.55 -39.86
C ALA A 177 40.46 3.35 -41.38
N GLU A 178 41.05 2.27 -41.89
CA GLU A 178 40.92 1.84 -43.29
C GLU A 178 39.57 1.11 -43.52
N ASP A 179 39.12 1.02 -44.78
CA ASP A 179 37.79 0.50 -45.15
C ASP A 179 37.52 -0.92 -44.60
N ASP A 180 38.54 -1.77 -44.50
CA ASP A 180 38.41 -3.15 -44.01
C ASP A 180 38.17 -3.22 -42.49
N ASP A 181 38.61 -2.22 -41.73
CA ASP A 181 38.34 -2.10 -40.29
C ASP A 181 36.98 -1.43 -40.00
N GLN A 182 36.40 -0.76 -41.00
CA GLN A 182 35.17 0.02 -40.85
C GLN A 182 33.96 -0.86 -40.49
N GLN A 183 33.90 -2.08 -41.04
CA GLN A 183 32.84 -3.06 -40.72
C GLN A 183 32.94 -3.55 -39.27
N ALA A 184 34.16 -3.77 -38.77
CA ALA A 184 34.38 -4.18 -37.39
C ALA A 184 34.02 -3.07 -36.40
N LEU A 185 34.39 -1.83 -36.73
CA LEU A 185 34.05 -0.64 -35.95
C LEU A 185 32.54 -0.38 -35.91
N ASP A 186 31.81 -0.62 -37.00
CA ASP A 186 30.35 -0.47 -37.02
C ASP A 186 29.63 -1.52 -36.16
N LEU A 187 30.14 -2.75 -36.11
CA LEU A 187 29.63 -3.78 -35.21
C LEU A 187 29.88 -3.44 -33.73
N ILE A 188 31.09 -2.95 -33.40
CA ILE A 188 31.40 -2.47 -32.04
C ILE A 188 30.51 -1.26 -31.68
N ALA A 189 30.26 -0.35 -32.62
CA ALA A 189 29.36 0.80 -32.41
C ALA A 189 27.94 0.34 -32.06
N ALA A 190 27.39 -0.60 -32.84
CA ALA A 190 26.05 -1.14 -32.63
C ALA A 190 25.92 -1.83 -31.25
N GLN A 191 26.96 -2.55 -30.83
CA GLN A 191 26.97 -3.20 -29.51
C GLN A 191 27.07 -2.20 -28.34
N ILE A 192 27.89 -1.14 -28.47
CA ILE A 192 27.95 -0.06 -27.48
C ILE A 192 26.59 0.64 -27.36
N GLN A 193 25.97 0.96 -28.50
CA GLN A 193 24.64 1.59 -28.51
C GLN A 193 23.58 0.69 -27.86
N SER A 194 23.58 -0.61 -28.17
CA SER A 194 22.66 -1.57 -27.55
C SER A 194 22.81 -1.63 -26.02
N LEU A 195 24.04 -1.60 -25.50
CA LEU A 195 24.29 -1.54 -24.06
C LEU A 195 23.86 -0.19 -23.44
N GLN A 196 24.06 0.92 -24.15
CA GLN A 196 23.58 2.24 -23.72
C GLN A 196 22.05 2.29 -23.67
N ASP A 197 21.37 1.73 -24.66
CA ASP A 197 19.90 1.66 -24.72
C ASP A 197 19.34 0.79 -23.59
N ARG A 198 19.95 -0.37 -23.29
CA ARG A 198 19.56 -1.23 -22.16
C ARG A 198 19.85 -0.58 -20.80
N LEU A 199 20.95 0.15 -20.67
CA LEU A 199 21.25 0.90 -19.46
C LEU A 199 20.26 2.06 -19.27
N ALA A 200 19.88 2.75 -20.34
CA ALA A 200 18.82 3.76 -20.32
C ALA A 200 17.47 3.14 -19.98
N GLU A 201 17.14 1.97 -20.54
CA GLU A 201 15.95 1.21 -20.18
C GLU A 201 15.98 0.79 -18.71
N PHE A 202 17.12 0.34 -18.18
CA PHE A 202 17.30 0.05 -16.76
C PHE A 202 17.06 1.29 -15.89
N PHE A 203 17.62 2.46 -16.25
CA PHE A 203 17.35 3.71 -15.53
C PHE A 203 15.91 4.20 -15.67
N ASN A 204 15.23 3.88 -16.78
CA ASN A 204 13.83 4.21 -17.03
C ASN A 204 12.86 3.18 -16.42
N ALA A 205 13.32 1.95 -16.16
CA ALA A 205 12.59 0.84 -15.55
C ALA A 205 12.88 0.70 -14.05
N ALA A 206 13.93 1.36 -13.53
CA ALA A 206 14.27 1.45 -12.11
C ALA A 206 13.17 2.22 -11.37
N ALA A 207 12.15 1.43 -10.96
CA ALA A 207 10.84 1.84 -10.51
C ALA A 207 10.12 2.76 -11.52
N PRO A 208 8.89 2.44 -11.98
CA PRO A 208 8.06 3.50 -12.52
C PRO A 208 8.08 4.61 -11.47
N ALA A 209 8.60 5.80 -11.84
CA ALA A 209 8.55 6.97 -10.97
C ALA A 209 7.16 6.95 -10.36
N PRO A 210 7.04 6.92 -9.00
CA PRO A 210 5.82 6.54 -8.34
C PRO A 210 4.72 7.25 -9.08
N ARG A 211 3.84 6.49 -9.73
CA ARG A 211 2.67 7.10 -10.35
C ARG A 211 1.94 7.63 -9.14
N LYS A 212 2.25 8.88 -8.76
CA LYS A 212 1.43 9.66 -7.87
C LYS A 212 0.12 9.58 -8.60
N MET A 213 -0.81 8.77 -8.10
CA MET A 213 -2.19 8.88 -8.51
C MET A 213 -2.43 10.39 -8.46
N PRO A 214 -2.62 11.04 -9.62
CA PRO A 214 -2.87 12.45 -9.62
C PRO A 214 -4.08 12.67 -8.69
N ARG A 215 -4.15 13.83 -8.04
CA ARG A 215 -5.05 14.05 -6.89
C ARG A 215 -6.53 13.74 -7.19
N ASP A 216 -6.88 13.76 -8.47
CA ASP A 216 -8.12 13.40 -9.14
C ASP A 216 -8.32 11.88 -9.37
N GLU A 217 -7.26 11.06 -9.36
CA GLU A 217 -7.28 9.59 -9.29
C GLU A 217 -7.32 9.07 -7.84
N GLN A 218 -7.09 9.92 -6.83
CA GLN A 218 -7.45 9.62 -5.43
C GLN A 218 -8.97 9.80 -5.26
N TYR A 219 -9.73 8.90 -5.91
CA TYR A 219 -11.18 8.76 -5.77
C TYR A 219 -11.51 8.54 -4.28
N MET A 220 -11.68 9.62 -3.53
CA MET A 220 -12.08 9.59 -2.12
C MET A 220 -13.53 10.04 -1.92
N VAL A 221 -14.23 10.31 -3.03
CA VAL A 221 -15.67 10.52 -3.08
C VAL A 221 -16.22 9.43 -4.00
N PRO A 222 -17.25 8.69 -3.59
CA PRO A 222 -17.78 7.61 -4.41
C PRO A 222 -18.41 8.16 -5.69
N GLY A 223 -18.09 7.51 -6.80
CA GLY A 223 -18.76 7.72 -8.08
C GLY A 223 -20.04 6.90 -8.19
N ALA A 224 -20.83 7.17 -9.24
CA ALA A 224 -22.07 6.42 -9.50
C ALA A 224 -21.83 4.91 -9.73
N THR A 225 -20.63 4.51 -10.13
CA THR A 225 -20.24 3.11 -10.30
C THR A 225 -20.01 2.37 -8.98
N ASP A 226 -19.80 3.11 -7.90
CA ASP A 226 -19.32 2.57 -6.62
C ASP A 226 -20.50 2.31 -5.67
N MET A 227 -21.66 2.88 -5.95
CA MET A 227 -22.88 2.75 -5.13
C MET A 227 -23.29 1.30 -4.91
N GLY A 228 -23.12 0.42 -5.89
CA GLY A 228 -23.45 -1.00 -5.73
C GLY A 228 -22.58 -1.70 -4.68
N ALA A 229 -21.29 -1.36 -4.61
CA ALA A 229 -20.38 -1.90 -3.60
C ALA A 229 -20.66 -1.31 -2.21
N ILE A 230 -21.04 -0.02 -2.15
CA ILE A 230 -21.46 0.65 -0.90
C ILE A 230 -22.73 0.02 -0.35
N GLU A 231 -23.75 -0.20 -1.18
CA GLU A 231 -24.99 -0.90 -0.80
C GLU A 231 -24.68 -2.32 -0.28
N ASP A 232 -23.80 -3.05 -0.96
CA ASP A 232 -23.35 -4.37 -0.55
C ASP A 232 -22.67 -4.36 0.83
N ARG A 233 -21.82 -3.36 1.12
CA ARG A 233 -21.17 -3.20 2.44
C ARG A 233 -22.18 -2.89 3.53
N LEU A 234 -23.12 -1.99 3.27
CA LEU A 234 -24.20 -1.64 4.20
C LEU A 234 -25.08 -2.85 4.54
N GLU A 235 -25.33 -3.74 3.59
CA GLU A 235 -26.12 -4.95 3.83
C GLU A 235 -25.33 -6.04 4.58
N LYS A 236 -24.04 -6.20 4.27
CA LYS A 236 -23.26 -7.40 4.66
C LYS A 236 -22.35 -7.20 5.86
N THR A 237 -21.89 -5.97 6.13
CA THR A 237 -20.89 -5.70 7.18
C THR A 237 -21.57 -5.22 8.45
N ARG A 238 -21.35 -5.94 9.56
CA ARG A 238 -22.04 -5.65 10.82
C ARG A 238 -21.60 -4.31 11.40
N GLY A 239 -22.57 -3.47 11.73
CA GLY A 239 -22.36 -2.20 12.43
C GLY A 239 -21.81 -1.08 11.55
N ILE A 240 -21.85 -1.24 10.22
CA ILE A 240 -21.67 -0.16 9.25
C ILE A 240 -23.05 0.40 8.93
N ASP A 241 -23.25 1.68 9.22
CA ASP A 241 -24.58 2.28 9.18
C ASP A 241 -24.71 3.41 8.16
N THR A 242 -23.58 3.92 7.60
CA THR A 242 -23.61 5.02 6.64
C THR A 242 -22.77 4.78 5.38
N GLU A 243 -23.17 5.44 4.29
CA GLU A 243 -22.48 5.36 3.00
C GLU A 243 -21.02 5.78 3.10
N SER A 244 -20.69 6.78 3.94
CA SER A 244 -19.32 7.23 4.15
C SER A 244 -18.46 6.16 4.83
N GLN A 245 -19.02 5.42 5.78
CA GLN A 245 -18.32 4.32 6.46
C GLN A 245 -18.10 3.14 5.49
N ALA A 246 -19.12 2.78 4.72
CA ALA A 246 -19.03 1.76 3.69
C ALA A 246 -18.03 2.15 2.59
N TRP A 247 -18.02 3.40 2.18
CA TRP A 247 -17.08 3.91 1.18
C TRP A 247 -15.64 3.94 1.69
N ALA A 248 -15.40 4.30 2.95
CA ALA A 248 -14.05 4.26 3.53
C ALA A 248 -13.45 2.83 3.44
N LEU A 249 -14.26 1.82 3.74
CA LEU A 249 -13.86 0.41 3.61
C LEU A 249 -13.63 0.00 2.15
N GLU A 250 -14.56 0.34 1.28
CA GLU A 250 -14.48 -0.06 -0.13
C GLU A 250 -13.36 0.64 -0.88
N GLY A 251 -13.18 1.95 -0.65
CA GLY A 251 -12.07 2.71 -1.20
C GLY A 251 -10.71 2.18 -0.74
N ALA A 252 -10.62 1.65 0.48
CA ALA A 252 -9.39 1.04 0.99
C ALA A 252 -9.10 -0.30 0.31
N GLU A 253 -10.13 -1.09 0.01
CA GLU A 253 -10.01 -2.36 -0.73
C GLU A 253 -9.60 -2.10 -2.18
N ILE A 254 -10.32 -1.24 -2.90
CA ILE A 254 -10.02 -0.89 -4.31
C ILE A 254 -8.57 -0.41 -4.45
N LYS A 255 -8.12 0.42 -3.52
CA LYS A 255 -6.76 0.93 -3.51
C LYS A 255 -5.71 -0.14 -3.21
N GLY A 256 -6.01 -1.01 -2.23
CA GLY A 256 -5.17 -2.15 -1.91
C GLY A 256 -4.99 -3.08 -3.13
N GLU A 257 -6.10 -3.43 -3.79
CA GLU A 257 -6.12 -4.29 -4.98
C GLU A 257 -5.38 -3.67 -6.17
N ALA A 258 -5.59 -2.37 -6.42
CA ALA A 258 -4.98 -1.66 -7.55
C ALA A 258 -3.44 -1.67 -7.48
N ASP A 259 -2.88 -1.69 -6.27
CA ASP A 259 -1.45 -1.62 -6.01
C ASP A 259 -0.87 -2.94 -5.46
N LEU A 260 -1.65 -4.03 -5.45
CA LEU A 260 -1.30 -5.28 -4.77
C LEU A 260 0.07 -5.85 -5.20
N ASP A 261 0.26 -6.05 -6.51
CA ASP A 261 1.51 -6.62 -7.04
C ASP A 261 2.73 -5.74 -6.70
N ARG A 262 2.57 -4.42 -6.82
CA ARG A 262 3.64 -3.46 -6.47
C ARG A 262 3.95 -3.53 -4.99
N ASN A 263 2.93 -3.47 -4.14
CA ASN A 263 3.09 -3.47 -2.70
C ASN A 263 3.67 -4.80 -2.21
N ARG A 264 3.34 -5.93 -2.86
CA ARG A 264 3.92 -7.24 -2.56
C ARG A 264 5.42 -7.28 -2.83
N LEU A 265 5.88 -6.72 -3.94
CA LEU A 265 7.31 -6.60 -4.26
C LEU A 265 8.03 -5.71 -3.23
N LEU A 266 7.47 -4.54 -2.91
CA LEU A 266 8.04 -3.64 -1.92
C LEU A 266 8.08 -4.27 -0.51
N ALA A 267 7.05 -5.02 -0.14
CA ALA A 267 6.97 -5.75 1.12
C ALA A 267 8.05 -6.84 1.21
N LEU A 268 8.29 -7.57 0.11
CA LEU A 268 9.38 -8.54 0.01
C LEU A 268 10.75 -7.87 0.18
N ASP A 269 11.00 -6.79 -0.56
CA ASP A 269 12.25 -6.04 -0.48
C ASP A 269 12.50 -5.54 0.94
N ARG A 270 11.46 -5.01 1.58
CA ARG A 270 11.49 -4.54 2.96
C ARG A 270 11.78 -5.65 3.96
N LEU A 271 11.16 -6.82 3.77
CA LEU A 271 11.40 -7.99 4.61
C LEU A 271 12.84 -8.49 4.49
N ILE A 272 13.37 -8.56 3.26
CA ILE A 272 14.78 -8.90 2.98
C ILE A 272 15.72 -7.86 3.59
N GLU A 273 15.40 -6.56 3.48
CA GLU A 273 16.17 -5.47 4.09
C GLU A 273 16.27 -5.65 5.61
N ILE A 274 15.15 -5.91 6.29
CA ILE A 274 15.14 -6.23 7.73
C ILE A 274 16.06 -7.41 7.99
N GLY A 275 15.94 -8.49 7.21
CA GLY A 275 16.71 -9.72 7.37
C GLY A 275 18.22 -9.51 7.25
N LYS A 276 18.65 -8.66 6.30
CA LYS A 276 20.04 -8.28 6.09
C LYS A 276 20.58 -7.42 7.24
N ARG A 277 19.79 -6.46 7.73
CA ARG A 277 20.22 -5.54 8.81
C ARG A 277 20.34 -6.23 10.16
N THR A 278 19.49 -7.21 10.43
CA THR A 278 19.42 -7.88 11.73
C THR A 278 20.13 -9.23 11.76
N GLY A 279 20.48 -9.77 10.59
CA GLY A 279 21.01 -11.12 10.44
C GLY A 279 19.96 -12.22 10.62
N ALA A 280 18.66 -11.87 10.65
CA ALA A 280 17.56 -12.83 10.84
C ALA A 280 17.34 -13.76 9.64
N GLY A 281 17.92 -13.44 8.47
CA GLY A 281 17.83 -14.25 7.26
C GLY A 281 16.38 -14.43 6.79
N TYR A 282 15.67 -13.31 6.63
CA TYR A 282 14.36 -13.31 5.98
C TYR A 282 14.52 -13.41 4.46
N ASP A 283 13.57 -14.10 3.83
CA ASP A 283 13.48 -14.33 2.39
C ASP A 283 11.99 -14.45 1.97
N GLU A 284 11.76 -14.72 0.69
CA GLU A 284 10.41 -14.83 0.11
C GLU A 284 9.51 -15.86 0.80
N SER A 285 10.07 -16.96 1.30
CA SER A 285 9.29 -18.01 1.97
C SER A 285 8.66 -17.54 3.29
N HIS A 286 9.16 -16.44 3.85
CA HIS A 286 8.63 -15.84 5.08
C HIS A 286 7.54 -14.80 4.81
N LEU A 287 7.42 -14.29 3.59
CA LEU A 287 6.57 -13.15 3.28
C LEU A 287 5.11 -13.40 3.66
N GLN A 288 4.52 -14.51 3.20
CA GLN A 288 3.10 -14.78 3.47
C GLN A 288 2.82 -14.96 4.97
N THR A 289 3.71 -15.62 5.70
CA THR A 289 3.59 -15.78 7.16
C THR A 289 3.56 -14.42 7.87
N VAL A 290 4.41 -13.49 7.45
CA VAL A 290 4.44 -12.13 8.03
C VAL A 290 3.18 -11.36 7.66
N LEU A 291 2.74 -11.41 6.39
CA LEU A 291 1.52 -10.72 5.95
C LEU A 291 0.26 -11.25 6.67
N ASP A 292 0.15 -12.58 6.84
CA ASP A 292 -0.94 -13.21 7.57
C ASP A 292 -0.95 -12.80 9.05
N TYR A 293 0.23 -12.63 9.66
CA TYR A 293 0.37 -12.16 11.03
C TYR A 293 -0.03 -10.68 11.16
N ILE A 294 0.41 -9.83 10.22
CA ILE A 294 0.00 -8.42 10.16
C ILE A 294 -1.53 -8.33 10.06
N ALA A 295 -2.17 -9.04 9.12
CA ALA A 295 -3.64 -9.02 8.97
C ALA A 295 -4.42 -9.53 10.20
N LYS A 296 -3.75 -10.23 11.12
CA LYS A 296 -4.29 -10.77 12.38
C LYS A 296 -3.80 -10.01 13.62
N GLY A 297 -3.05 -8.92 13.46
CA GLY A 297 -2.55 -8.12 14.58
C GLY A 297 -3.69 -7.64 15.49
N LYS A 298 -3.43 -7.53 16.79
CA LYS A 298 -4.45 -7.09 17.77
C LYS A 298 -4.81 -5.63 17.52
N ILE A 299 -6.09 -5.28 17.67
CA ILE A 299 -6.56 -3.90 17.53
C ILE A 299 -6.81 -3.32 18.91
N ALA A 300 -6.13 -2.22 19.24
CA ALA A 300 -6.17 -1.62 20.57
C ALA A 300 -6.45 -0.11 20.52
N THR A 301 -7.20 0.40 21.49
CA THR A 301 -7.47 1.84 21.65
C THR A 301 -7.11 2.32 23.05
N ASN A 302 -6.34 3.40 23.16
CA ASN A 302 -5.91 3.97 24.44
C ASN A 302 -6.88 5.01 24.99
N TYR A 303 -6.98 5.05 26.31
CA TYR A 303 -7.82 5.95 27.07
C TYR A 303 -7.16 6.40 28.37
N TRP A 304 -7.42 7.65 28.78
CA TRP A 304 -7.17 8.14 30.14
C TRP A 304 -8.41 7.91 31.01
N LEU A 305 -8.64 6.68 31.46
CA LEU A 305 -9.90 6.28 32.12
C LEU A 305 -10.13 6.99 33.47
N SER A 306 -9.08 7.31 34.20
CA SER A 306 -9.16 8.04 35.47
C SER A 306 -9.40 9.55 35.30
N GLN A 307 -9.16 10.08 34.10
CA GLN A 307 -9.23 11.51 33.82
C GLN A 307 -10.55 11.88 33.11
N PRO A 308 -11.00 13.14 33.19
CA PRO A 308 -12.09 13.64 32.35
C PRO A 308 -11.74 13.56 30.85
N PRO A 309 -12.74 13.46 29.95
CA PRO A 309 -12.50 13.61 28.51
C PRO A 309 -11.73 14.91 28.21
N GLY A 310 -10.70 14.82 27.37
CA GLY A 310 -9.94 15.97 26.87
C GLY A 310 -8.55 16.10 27.49
N TYR A 311 -8.24 15.27 28.49
CA TYR A 311 -6.97 15.31 29.20
C TYR A 311 -5.72 15.09 28.31
N ASN A 312 -5.86 14.32 27.22
CA ASN A 312 -4.78 14.10 26.25
C ASN A 312 -4.46 15.31 25.37
N VAL A 313 -5.36 16.30 25.29
CA VAL A 313 -5.23 17.49 24.44
C VAL A 313 -4.38 18.54 25.12
N ASP A 314 -4.75 18.92 26.34
CA ASP A 314 -4.07 19.95 27.10
C ASP A 314 -3.80 19.45 28.52
N LYS A 315 -2.63 18.81 28.68
CA LYS A 315 -2.16 18.35 30.00
C LYS A 315 -1.89 19.51 30.96
N SER A 316 -1.75 20.73 30.45
CA SER A 316 -1.50 21.93 31.25
C SER A 316 -2.80 22.55 31.77
N ASP A 317 -3.92 22.32 31.10
CA ASP A 317 -5.25 22.71 31.56
C ASP A 317 -5.78 21.73 32.61
N GLN A 318 -5.14 21.72 33.78
CA GLN A 318 -5.60 21.05 35.01
C GLN A 318 -7.00 21.52 35.49
N LYS A 319 -7.70 22.35 34.69
CA LYS A 319 -9.05 22.83 34.95
C LYS A 319 -10.13 21.98 34.28
N LEU A 320 -9.80 20.91 33.57
CA LEU A 320 -10.81 19.94 33.11
C LEU A 320 -11.56 19.40 34.34
N LYS A 321 -12.77 19.91 34.55
CA LYS A 321 -13.67 19.54 35.66
C LYS A 321 -14.77 18.66 35.10
N GLY A 322 -15.01 17.52 35.73
CA GLY A 322 -16.10 16.65 35.33
C GLY A 322 -15.93 15.22 35.83
N PRO A 323 -16.90 14.35 35.51
CA PRO A 323 -16.77 12.91 35.70
C PRO A 323 -15.58 12.37 34.90
N SER A 324 -14.91 11.36 35.44
CA SER A 324 -13.86 10.62 34.71
C SER A 324 -14.45 9.90 33.51
N LEU A 325 -13.62 9.65 32.48
CA LEU A 325 -14.01 8.91 31.30
C LEU A 325 -14.54 7.51 31.66
N ALA A 326 -13.93 6.81 32.62
CA ALA A 326 -14.44 5.52 33.10
C ALA A 326 -15.90 5.63 33.57
N SER A 327 -16.21 6.66 34.37
CA SER A 327 -17.55 6.86 34.92
C SER A 327 -18.61 7.23 33.86
N LEU A 328 -18.17 7.80 32.73
CA LEU A 328 -19.01 8.07 31.57
C LEU A 328 -19.21 6.79 30.74
N LEU A 329 -18.14 6.05 30.48
CA LEU A 329 -18.17 4.83 29.67
C LEU A 329 -19.04 3.73 30.30
N VAL A 330 -19.00 3.53 31.63
CA VAL A 330 -19.88 2.56 32.32
C VAL A 330 -21.36 2.95 32.32
N LYS A 331 -21.70 4.16 31.86
CA LYS A 331 -23.08 4.63 31.68
C LYS A 331 -23.46 4.70 30.19
N SER A 332 -22.51 4.51 29.30
CA SER A 332 -22.70 4.51 27.86
C SER A 332 -22.80 3.08 27.34
N LYS A 333 -23.62 2.88 26.32
CA LYS A 333 -23.62 1.64 25.53
C LYS A 333 -22.53 1.64 24.48
N ASN A 334 -22.23 2.82 23.93
CA ASN A 334 -21.35 3.00 22.79
C ASN A 334 -20.07 3.74 23.18
N PHE A 335 -18.98 3.38 22.53
CA PHE A 335 -17.73 4.13 22.52
C PHE A 335 -17.85 5.26 21.50
N LYS A 336 -17.41 6.46 21.87
CA LYS A 336 -17.54 7.66 21.05
C LYS A 336 -16.21 8.03 20.40
N ASN A 337 -16.28 8.60 19.20
CA ASN A 337 -15.10 9.07 18.49
C ASN A 337 -14.64 10.47 18.97
N VAL A 338 -13.57 10.98 18.37
CA VAL A 338 -13.01 12.31 18.68
C VAL A 338 -13.92 13.45 18.22
N TRP A 339 -14.76 13.26 17.20
CA TRP A 339 -15.67 14.29 16.70
C TRP A 339 -16.83 14.55 17.66
N GLU A 340 -17.34 13.49 18.28
CA GLU A 340 -18.39 13.52 19.30
C GLU A 340 -17.91 14.08 20.65
N THR A 341 -16.65 13.83 21.00
CA THR A 341 -16.14 14.10 22.36
C THR A 341 -15.10 15.21 22.44
N GLY A 342 -14.36 15.45 21.35
CA GLY A 342 -13.23 16.39 21.28
C GLY A 342 -11.98 15.93 22.04
N ALA A 343 -11.91 14.66 22.47
CA ALA A 343 -11.22 14.35 23.72
C ALA A 343 -10.61 12.95 23.86
N SER A 344 -10.63 12.12 22.82
CA SER A 344 -10.36 10.69 22.97
C SER A 344 -9.77 10.09 21.70
N GLN A 345 -8.84 9.13 21.85
CA GLN A 345 -8.27 8.27 20.80
C GLN A 345 -7.39 8.94 19.73
N ALA A 346 -7.37 10.28 19.68
CA ALA A 346 -6.78 11.04 18.57
C ALA A 346 -6.44 12.48 18.94
N SER A 347 -5.83 13.21 18.00
CA SER A 347 -5.73 14.67 18.03
C SER A 347 -7.12 15.31 17.92
N ASN A 348 -7.36 16.38 18.68
CA ASN A 348 -8.61 17.14 18.67
C ASN A 348 -8.61 18.36 17.73
N GLU A 349 -7.52 18.58 16.98
CA GLU A 349 -7.43 19.61 15.93
C GLU A 349 -8.35 19.23 14.74
N LYS A 350 -9.66 19.42 14.90
CA LYS A 350 -10.70 18.97 13.96
C LYS A 350 -10.42 19.39 12.49
N ASN A 351 -9.96 20.61 12.25
CA ASN A 351 -9.58 21.09 10.91
C ASN A 351 -8.51 20.22 10.20
N ARG A 352 -7.50 19.78 10.93
CA ARG A 352 -6.45 18.93 10.33
C ARG A 352 -6.93 17.49 10.25
N ARG A 353 -7.75 17.07 11.20
CA ARG A 353 -8.34 15.74 11.25
C ARG A 353 -9.28 15.47 10.10
N GLY A 354 -10.20 16.39 9.82
CA GLY A 354 -11.08 16.23 8.69
C GLY A 354 -10.32 16.23 7.35
N GLY A 355 -9.19 16.93 7.24
CA GLY A 355 -8.34 16.85 6.05
C GLY A 355 -7.76 15.45 5.82
N VAL A 356 -7.36 14.78 6.90
CA VAL A 356 -6.90 13.37 6.90
C VAL A 356 -8.05 12.43 6.53
N GLU A 357 -9.19 12.57 7.18
CA GLU A 357 -10.36 11.69 7.02
C GLU A 357 -11.05 11.86 5.66
N GLU A 358 -11.04 13.06 5.08
CA GLU A 358 -11.39 13.28 3.67
C GLU A 358 -10.54 12.44 2.72
N GLY A 359 -9.24 12.31 3.02
CA GLY A 359 -8.31 11.45 2.30
C GLY A 359 -8.55 9.95 2.53
N MET A 360 -9.50 9.59 3.38
CA MET A 360 -9.86 8.21 3.74
C MET A 360 -11.35 7.89 3.54
N GLY A 361 -12.08 8.72 2.79
CA GLY A 361 -13.44 8.42 2.34
C GLY A 361 -14.55 9.20 3.06
N TYR A 362 -14.20 10.05 4.02
CA TYR A 362 -15.20 10.75 4.84
C TYR A 362 -15.61 12.12 4.33
N GLY A 363 -15.24 12.49 3.09
CA GLY A 363 -15.55 13.82 2.56
C GLY A 363 -17.04 14.16 2.51
N ALA A 364 -17.89 13.17 2.21
CA ALA A 364 -19.34 13.35 2.18
C ALA A 364 -19.94 13.64 3.57
N ALA A 365 -19.45 12.96 4.61
CA ALA A 365 -19.91 13.16 5.99
C ALA A 365 -19.29 14.39 6.66
N LEU A 366 -18.05 14.74 6.34
CA LEU A 366 -17.38 15.93 6.89
C LEU A 366 -17.94 17.26 6.35
N LYS A 367 -18.40 17.26 5.09
CA LYS A 367 -18.96 18.43 4.39
C LYS A 367 -18.12 19.69 4.60
N ARG A 368 -16.89 19.69 4.04
CA ARG A 368 -16.00 20.85 4.07
C ARG A 368 -16.70 22.11 3.56
N THR A 369 -16.55 23.20 4.31
CA THR A 369 -17.11 24.51 3.96
C THR A 369 -16.03 25.52 3.58
N GLU A 370 -14.80 25.34 4.06
CA GLU A 370 -13.66 26.22 3.77
C GLU A 370 -12.34 25.42 3.60
N GLY A 371 -11.37 26.02 2.92
CA GLY A 371 -10.04 25.46 2.69
C GLY A 371 -9.92 24.52 1.48
N THR A 372 -8.75 23.90 1.35
CA THR A 372 -8.39 23.04 0.22
C THR A 372 -8.75 21.57 0.54
N PRO A 373 -9.50 20.86 -0.33
CA PRO A 373 -9.88 19.45 -0.09
C PRO A 373 -8.67 18.56 0.22
N GLN A 374 -8.78 17.65 1.20
CA GLN A 374 -7.70 16.74 1.62
C GLN A 374 -6.40 17.43 2.06
N ASP A 375 -6.40 18.76 2.28
CA ASP A 375 -5.23 19.45 2.83
C ASP A 375 -5.23 19.31 4.36
N PHE A 376 -4.33 18.45 4.85
CA PHE A 376 -4.05 18.26 6.27
C PHE A 376 -2.76 18.96 6.72
N THR A 377 -2.13 19.76 5.84
CA THR A 377 -0.88 20.47 6.12
C THR A 377 -1.07 21.91 6.54
N VAL A 378 -2.17 22.56 6.13
CA VAL A 378 -2.53 23.93 6.51
C VAL A 378 -3.84 23.91 7.31
N ALA A 379 -3.73 23.70 8.62
CA ALA A 379 -4.87 23.49 9.51
C ALA A 379 -5.72 24.74 9.80
N GLN A 380 -5.19 25.95 9.57
CA GLN A 380 -5.79 27.18 10.10
C GLN A 380 -7.00 27.68 9.30
N ASP A 381 -7.09 27.35 8.01
CA ASP A 381 -8.13 27.87 7.10
C ASP A 381 -9.14 26.81 6.64
N THR A 382 -9.01 25.58 7.15
CA THR A 382 -9.95 24.50 6.84
C THR A 382 -11.09 24.52 7.84
N LYS A 383 -12.34 24.41 7.36
CA LYS A 383 -13.51 24.22 8.22
C LYS A 383 -14.41 23.11 7.70
N PHE A 384 -14.99 22.38 8.64
CA PHE A 384 -15.95 21.32 8.36
C PHE A 384 -17.28 21.62 9.03
N ARG A 385 -18.36 21.24 8.37
CA ARG A 385 -19.69 21.35 8.95
C ARG A 385 -19.87 20.42 10.16
N ALA A 386 -19.16 19.30 10.18
CA ALA A 386 -19.08 18.38 11.33
C ALA A 386 -18.59 19.02 12.65
N GLU A 387 -18.05 20.24 12.61
CA GLU A 387 -17.66 21.00 13.80
C GLU A 387 -18.85 21.71 14.47
N ASP A 388 -19.91 22.02 13.72
CA ASP A 388 -21.13 22.68 14.19
C ASP A 388 -22.36 21.83 13.84
N PRO A 389 -22.67 20.79 14.64
CA PRO A 389 -23.83 19.93 14.39
C PRO A 389 -25.18 20.63 14.64
N SER A 390 -25.21 21.92 15.00
CA SER A 390 -26.45 22.64 15.34
C SER A 390 -27.41 22.81 14.17
N ASP A 391 -26.93 22.63 12.94
CA ASP A 391 -27.74 22.66 11.73
C ASP A 391 -28.30 21.29 11.31
N GLY A 392 -27.93 20.21 12.01
CA GLY A 392 -28.44 18.86 11.83
C GLY A 392 -28.03 18.18 10.51
N GLU A 393 -27.08 18.74 9.76
CA GLU A 393 -26.70 18.22 8.44
C GLU A 393 -25.52 17.26 8.44
N THR A 394 -24.77 17.17 9.55
CA THR A 394 -23.66 16.21 9.72
C THR A 394 -23.82 15.50 11.05
N ASP A 395 -23.72 14.19 11.06
CA ASP A 395 -23.69 13.39 12.28
C ASP A 395 -22.23 13.04 12.64
N PRO A 396 -21.67 13.61 13.72
CA PRO A 396 -20.33 13.27 14.19
C PRO A 396 -20.13 11.77 14.45
N ALA A 397 -21.20 11.00 14.71
CA ALA A 397 -21.12 9.56 14.92
C ALA A 397 -20.68 8.78 13.66
N GLU A 398 -20.83 9.37 12.47
CA GLU A 398 -20.37 8.74 11.22
C GLU A 398 -18.85 8.57 11.18
N MET A 399 -18.13 9.48 11.84
CA MET A 399 -16.66 9.57 11.79
C MET A 399 -15.98 8.36 12.43
N PRO A 400 -14.78 7.98 11.96
CA PRO A 400 -14.11 6.78 12.42
C PRO A 400 -13.66 6.90 13.88
N LYS A 401 -13.63 5.77 14.56
CA LYS A 401 -12.98 5.62 15.87
C LYS A 401 -11.54 5.19 15.63
N TYR A 402 -10.62 5.60 16.48
CA TYR A 402 -9.20 5.35 16.25
C TYR A 402 -8.62 4.30 17.17
N ALA A 403 -7.75 3.50 16.59
CA ALA A 403 -7.06 2.41 17.23
C ALA A 403 -5.64 2.29 16.64
N ALA A 404 -4.89 1.36 17.19
CA ALA A 404 -3.63 0.89 16.68
C ALA A 404 -3.72 -0.60 16.45
N GLN A 405 -3.13 -1.06 15.36
CA GLN A 405 -2.78 -2.46 15.21
C GLN A 405 -1.41 -2.70 15.86
N ILE A 406 -1.35 -3.66 16.77
CA ILE A 406 -0.17 -3.98 17.57
C ILE A 406 0.18 -5.47 17.52
N GLY A 407 1.47 -5.75 17.72
CA GLY A 407 1.99 -7.10 17.90
C GLY A 407 1.71 -7.70 19.28
N ASP A 408 2.02 -8.98 19.47
CA ASP A 408 1.79 -9.68 20.73
C ASP A 408 2.62 -9.11 21.88
N THR A 409 3.89 -8.79 21.62
CA THR A 409 4.82 -8.22 22.60
C THR A 409 4.37 -6.84 23.07
N GLN A 410 3.84 -6.02 22.17
CA GLN A 410 3.25 -4.72 22.50
C GLN A 410 1.97 -4.88 23.35
N ALA A 411 1.22 -5.98 23.15
CA ALA A 411 0.00 -6.25 23.89
C ALA A 411 0.23 -6.86 25.29
N GLU A 412 1.31 -7.62 25.50
CA GLU A 412 1.52 -8.42 26.73
C GLU A 412 2.39 -7.76 27.79
N GLU A 413 3.53 -7.17 27.41
CA GLU A 413 4.57 -6.78 28.37
C GLU A 413 5.03 -5.34 28.21
N ASN A 414 4.92 -4.78 27.00
CA ASN A 414 5.37 -3.42 26.71
C ASN A 414 4.25 -2.54 26.17
N MET A 415 3.22 -2.42 27.02
CA MET A 415 1.95 -1.75 26.75
C MET A 415 2.07 -0.21 26.66
N ASP A 416 3.27 0.30 26.34
CA ASP A 416 3.59 1.68 25.99
C ASP A 416 3.68 1.87 24.46
N GLY A 417 3.52 0.78 23.71
CA GLY A 417 3.67 0.77 22.26
C GLY A 417 2.51 1.35 21.45
N VAL A 418 1.32 1.48 22.06
CA VAL A 418 0.28 2.37 21.53
C VAL A 418 0.55 3.76 22.08
N SER A 419 0.48 4.81 21.24
CA SER A 419 0.83 6.18 21.62
C SER A 419 0.33 6.57 23.01
N GLN A 420 1.21 6.52 24.02
CA GLN A 420 0.93 6.85 25.42
C GLN A 420 0.36 8.27 25.57
N ARG A 421 0.53 9.12 24.55
CA ARG A 421 -0.13 10.42 24.46
C ARG A 421 -1.65 10.30 24.71
N TYR A 422 -2.27 9.21 24.27
CA TYR A 422 -3.72 9.05 24.25
C TYR A 422 -4.28 8.24 25.43
N GLY A 423 -3.45 7.65 26.28
CA GLY A 423 -3.91 6.93 27.47
C GLY A 423 -2.89 5.97 28.07
N ASP A 424 -3.07 5.69 29.35
CA ASP A 424 -2.36 4.65 30.13
C ASP A 424 -3.16 3.35 30.27
N CYS A 425 -4.46 3.40 30.02
CA CYS A 425 -5.36 2.25 29.91
C CYS A 425 -5.67 2.01 28.45
N PHE A 426 -6.05 0.78 28.09
CA PHE A 426 -6.45 0.49 26.72
C PHE A 426 -7.47 -0.65 26.63
N VAL A 427 -8.20 -0.65 25.53
CA VAL A 427 -9.17 -1.67 25.15
C VAL A 427 -8.60 -2.44 23.97
N ILE A 428 -8.50 -3.77 24.09
CA ILE A 428 -8.29 -4.68 22.97
C ILE A 428 -9.66 -5.13 22.48
N TRP A 429 -9.90 -4.94 21.19
CA TRP A 429 -11.15 -5.30 20.52
C TRP A 429 -11.14 -6.76 20.06
N LYS A 430 -12.32 -7.37 19.98
CA LYS A 430 -12.52 -8.71 19.42
C LYS A 430 -12.22 -8.73 17.92
N ASP A 431 -11.80 -9.88 17.40
CA ASP A 431 -11.50 -10.05 15.98
C ASP A 431 -12.68 -9.78 15.03
N ASP A 432 -13.93 -9.88 15.52
CA ASP A 432 -15.14 -9.59 14.75
C ASP A 432 -15.15 -8.17 14.15
N ILE A 433 -14.38 -7.22 14.69
CA ILE A 433 -14.33 -5.87 14.13
C ILE A 433 -13.46 -5.76 12.87
N ARG A 434 -12.70 -6.79 12.48
CA ARG A 434 -11.75 -6.72 11.35
C ARG A 434 -12.39 -6.44 9.99
N GLU A 435 -13.66 -6.80 9.81
CA GLU A 435 -14.38 -6.50 8.56
C GLU A 435 -14.72 -5.02 8.38
N ARG A 436 -14.53 -4.22 9.44
CA ARG A 436 -14.88 -2.81 9.51
C ARG A 436 -13.71 -1.95 9.98
N ILE A 437 -12.49 -2.33 9.61
CA ILE A 437 -11.30 -1.51 9.85
C ILE A 437 -10.54 -1.20 8.57
N THR A 438 -9.91 -0.03 8.55
CA THR A 438 -8.85 0.32 7.61
C THR A 438 -7.58 0.66 8.38
N HIS A 439 -6.45 0.55 7.71
CA HIS A 439 -5.14 0.81 8.29
C HIS A 439 -4.40 1.88 7.52
N THR A 440 -3.51 2.59 8.20
CA THR A 440 -2.42 3.33 7.58
C THR A 440 -1.09 2.82 8.10
N PRO A 441 -0.04 2.75 7.24
CA PRO A 441 1.26 2.19 7.62
C PRO A 441 1.94 2.96 8.77
N ALA A 442 1.53 4.20 9.03
CA ALA A 442 2.01 5.03 10.12
C ALA A 442 0.93 6.03 10.57
N ASP A 443 1.26 6.82 11.60
CA ASP A 443 0.42 7.90 12.14
C ASP A 443 0.04 8.90 11.02
N SER A 444 -1.23 8.88 10.62
CA SER A 444 -1.76 9.68 9.49
C SER A 444 -1.73 11.17 9.77
N TRP A 445 -1.54 11.54 11.04
CA TRP A 445 -1.39 12.91 11.49
C TRP A 445 -0.01 13.47 11.19
N SER A 446 1.04 12.65 11.17
CA SER A 446 2.40 13.16 11.19
C SER A 446 2.86 13.66 9.82
N PRO A 447 3.42 14.89 9.71
CA PRO A 447 3.95 15.40 8.43
C PRO A 447 5.09 14.55 7.86
N GLU A 448 5.82 13.86 8.75
CA GLU A 448 6.91 12.93 8.40
C GLU A 448 6.37 11.69 7.65
N PHE A 449 5.09 11.37 7.86
CA PHE A 449 4.41 10.21 7.31
C PHE A 449 3.26 10.64 6.38
N ARG A 450 3.55 11.54 5.43
CA ARG A 450 2.62 11.81 4.30
C ARG A 450 2.18 10.52 3.59
N SER A 451 3.00 9.47 3.63
CA SER A 451 2.64 8.12 3.17
C SER A 451 1.46 7.52 3.93
N GLY A 452 1.24 7.84 5.20
CA GLY A 452 0.15 7.28 6.03
C GLY A 452 -1.22 7.48 5.40
N VAL A 453 -1.64 8.73 5.18
CA VAL A 453 -2.90 9.06 4.49
C VAL A 453 -2.90 8.51 3.06
N MET A 454 -1.76 8.63 2.37
CA MET A 454 -1.64 8.27 0.97
C MET A 454 -1.63 6.76 0.71
N ASN A 455 -1.45 5.93 1.74
CA ASN A 455 -1.35 4.47 1.65
C ASN A 455 -2.33 3.78 2.62
N PHE A 456 -3.47 4.40 2.92
CA PHE A 456 -4.54 3.72 3.65
C PHE A 456 -5.02 2.46 2.89
N THR A 457 -5.30 1.38 3.61
CA THR A 457 -5.59 0.05 3.05
C THR A 457 -6.60 -0.72 3.90
N SER A 458 -7.21 -1.75 3.33
CA SER A 458 -8.07 -2.70 4.05
C SER A 458 -7.24 -3.79 4.76
N ASN A 459 -7.87 -4.52 5.67
CA ASN A 459 -7.24 -5.68 6.33
C ASN A 459 -6.92 -6.83 5.35
N SER A 460 -7.52 -6.85 4.16
CA SER A 460 -7.28 -7.85 3.11
C SER A 460 -5.97 -7.62 2.32
N ASN A 461 -5.42 -6.40 2.39
CA ASN A 461 -4.25 -5.97 1.62
C ASN A 461 -3.13 -5.46 2.55
N PRO A 462 -2.54 -6.32 3.42
CA PRO A 462 -1.53 -5.94 4.41
C PRO A 462 -0.17 -5.61 3.82
N GLU A 463 0.08 -5.86 2.53
CA GLU A 463 1.37 -5.68 1.86
C GLU A 463 1.91 -4.27 2.03
N VAL A 464 1.06 -3.26 1.85
CA VAL A 464 1.46 -1.87 1.96
C VAL A 464 1.87 -1.50 3.39
N LEU A 465 1.32 -2.17 4.41
CA LEU A 465 1.73 -1.96 5.80
C LEU A 465 3.16 -2.42 6.02
N LEU A 466 3.53 -3.59 5.49
CA LEU A 466 4.90 -4.09 5.55
C LEU A 466 5.85 -3.21 4.73
N ALA A 467 5.46 -2.81 3.53
CA ALA A 467 6.28 -2.01 2.62
C ALA A 467 6.59 -0.61 3.17
N GLU A 468 5.57 0.10 3.67
CA GLU A 468 5.63 1.54 3.97
C GLU A 468 5.62 1.84 5.48
N GLY A 469 5.43 0.82 6.31
CA GLY A 469 5.35 0.96 7.76
C GLY A 469 6.68 1.32 8.43
N ASP A 470 6.56 1.80 9.67
CA ASP A 470 7.72 2.07 10.51
C ASP A 470 8.62 0.83 10.64
N TYR A 471 9.93 1.02 10.47
CA TYR A 471 10.89 -0.08 10.45
C TYR A 471 10.86 -0.91 11.73
N GLN A 472 10.77 -0.28 12.91
CA GLN A 472 10.82 -1.00 14.18
C GLN A 472 9.53 -1.80 14.40
N VAL A 473 8.38 -1.24 14.00
CA VAL A 473 7.10 -1.93 14.05
C VAL A 473 7.12 -3.14 13.11
N MET A 474 7.51 -2.96 11.85
CA MET A 474 7.53 -4.06 10.88
C MET A 474 8.57 -5.12 11.22
N ARG A 475 9.73 -4.74 11.78
CA ARG A 475 10.72 -5.69 12.31
C ARG A 475 10.13 -6.51 13.45
N LEU A 476 9.42 -5.88 14.40
CA LEU A 476 8.80 -6.58 15.52
C LEU A 476 7.75 -7.57 15.03
N LEU A 477 6.83 -7.14 14.17
CA LEU A 477 5.79 -8.00 13.62
C LEU A 477 6.38 -9.18 12.81
N ALA A 478 7.44 -8.94 12.02
CA ALA A 478 8.13 -10.02 11.30
C ALA A 478 8.82 -11.01 12.26
N ALA A 479 9.44 -10.51 13.34
CA ALA A 479 10.08 -11.32 14.36
C ALA A 479 9.05 -12.21 15.09
N GLU A 480 7.91 -11.64 15.47
CA GLU A 480 6.81 -12.37 16.12
C GLU A 480 6.19 -13.42 15.20
N ALA A 481 5.91 -13.05 13.94
CA ALA A 481 5.31 -13.94 12.95
C ALA A 481 6.14 -15.19 12.66
N THR A 482 7.46 -15.04 12.66
CA THR A 482 8.38 -16.10 12.20
C THR A 482 9.16 -16.76 13.33
N GLY A 483 9.14 -16.19 14.54
CA GLY A 483 10.02 -16.56 15.63
C GLY A 483 11.49 -16.21 15.40
N LYS A 484 11.84 -15.44 14.35
CA LYS A 484 13.20 -14.94 14.14
C LYS A 484 13.46 -13.70 15.00
N ASP A 485 14.72 -13.29 15.10
CA ASP A 485 15.13 -12.09 15.83
C ASP A 485 14.65 -12.03 17.30
N GLN A 486 14.66 -13.19 17.99
CA GLN A 486 14.23 -13.32 19.39
C GLN A 486 14.99 -12.39 20.35
N GLY A 487 16.23 -12.04 20.02
CA GLY A 487 17.01 -11.05 20.76
C GLY A 487 16.33 -9.68 20.77
N PHE A 488 15.78 -9.24 19.63
CA PHE A 488 15.03 -8.00 19.54
C PHE A 488 13.70 -8.07 20.28
N ILE A 489 12.95 -9.18 20.16
CA ILE A 489 11.71 -9.36 20.95
C ILE A 489 12.01 -9.23 22.45
N LYS A 490 13.07 -9.89 22.92
CA LYS A 490 13.50 -9.80 24.31
C LYS A 490 13.93 -8.37 24.69
N GLU A 491 14.70 -7.71 23.84
CA GLU A 491 15.09 -6.30 24.04
C GLU A 491 13.87 -5.39 24.19
N ILE A 492 12.85 -5.58 23.35
CA ILE A 492 11.60 -4.85 23.48
C ILE A 492 10.93 -5.21 24.80
N LYS A 493 10.76 -6.49 25.17
CA LYS A 493 10.16 -6.88 26.45
C LYS A 493 10.87 -6.29 27.68
N ASP A 494 12.20 -6.27 27.64
CA ASP A 494 13.04 -5.76 28.74
C ASP A 494 13.13 -4.22 28.76
N SER A 495 12.73 -3.53 27.69
CA SER A 495 12.77 -2.07 27.56
C SER A 495 11.60 -1.41 28.29
N ALA A 496 11.85 -0.33 29.04
CA ALA A 496 10.77 0.47 29.62
C ALA A 496 9.97 1.27 28.57
N GLU A 497 10.50 1.45 27.35
CA GLU A 497 9.89 2.30 26.32
C GLU A 497 9.23 1.52 25.18
N GLY A 498 9.70 0.29 24.93
CA GLY A 498 9.21 -0.56 23.84
C GLY A 498 9.29 0.07 22.44
N VAL A 499 8.43 -0.41 21.54
CA VAL A 499 8.22 0.20 20.22
C VAL A 499 7.05 1.17 20.32
N LYS A 500 7.34 2.47 20.40
CA LYS A 500 6.34 3.57 20.55
C LYS A 500 5.50 3.87 19.29
N ARG A 501 5.95 3.39 18.14
CA ARG A 501 5.27 3.56 16.84
C ARG A 501 4.24 2.45 16.66
N TYR A 502 3.27 2.70 15.78
CA TYR A 502 2.15 1.80 15.56
C TYR A 502 1.65 1.90 14.12
N VAL A 503 0.97 0.85 13.67
CA VAL A 503 0.09 0.92 12.50
C VAL A 503 -1.19 1.56 12.98
N GLU A 504 -1.54 2.71 12.43
CA GLU A 504 -2.79 3.38 12.79
C GLU A 504 -3.97 2.64 12.15
N THR A 505 -5.04 2.49 12.91
CA THR A 505 -6.24 1.78 12.50
C THR A 505 -7.45 2.68 12.72
N GLN A 506 -8.32 2.74 11.72
CA GLN A 506 -9.65 3.31 11.83
C GLN A 506 -10.67 2.18 11.98
N ILE A 507 -11.61 2.35 12.91
CA ILE A 507 -12.74 1.46 13.11
C ILE A 507 -13.99 2.21 12.68
N HIS A 508 -14.69 1.65 11.71
CA HIS A 508 -15.87 2.25 11.08
C HIS A 508 -17.13 1.73 11.76
N GLY A 509 -18.09 2.64 11.98
CA GLY A 509 -19.36 2.28 12.62
C GLY A 509 -19.32 2.15 14.13
N ASP A 510 -20.37 1.58 14.71
CA ASP A 510 -20.62 1.62 16.16
C ASP A 510 -19.80 0.61 16.97
N LEU A 511 -19.12 1.07 18.02
CA LEU A 511 -18.42 0.19 18.97
C LEU A 511 -19.17 0.14 20.28
N THR A 512 -19.37 -1.07 20.81
CA THR A 512 -20.06 -1.31 22.07
C THR A 512 -19.20 -2.12 23.04
N TRP A 513 -19.68 -2.27 24.28
CA TRP A 513 -19.05 -3.16 25.25
C TRP A 513 -19.07 -4.65 24.85
N GLU A 514 -19.89 -5.03 23.87
CA GLU A 514 -19.89 -6.39 23.32
C GLU A 514 -18.70 -6.64 22.39
N ASP A 515 -18.11 -5.60 21.83
CA ASP A 515 -16.94 -5.69 20.94
C ASP A 515 -15.61 -5.77 21.71
N VAL A 516 -15.63 -5.57 23.04
CA VAL A 516 -14.43 -5.60 23.88
C VAL A 516 -14.01 -7.04 24.18
N ASP A 517 -12.74 -7.38 23.91
CA ASP A 517 -12.14 -8.64 24.38
C ASP A 517 -11.46 -8.44 25.74
N VAL A 518 -10.55 -7.46 25.82
CA VAL A 518 -9.77 -7.19 27.03
C VAL A 518 -9.75 -5.71 27.35
N LEU A 519 -10.02 -5.38 28.61
CA LEU A 519 -9.77 -4.06 29.18
C LEU A 519 -8.50 -4.13 30.03
N VAL A 520 -7.48 -3.37 29.65
CA VAL A 520 -6.23 -3.28 30.39
C VAL A 520 -6.14 -1.95 31.13
N LEU A 521 -5.89 -2.05 32.44
CA LEU A 521 -5.91 -0.92 33.36
C LEU A 521 -4.49 -0.53 33.76
N GLY A 522 -4.08 0.67 33.35
CA GLY A 522 -2.83 1.31 33.78
C GLY A 522 -3.06 2.33 34.90
N GLY A 523 -2.00 3.12 35.16
CA GLY A 523 -1.96 4.11 36.24
C GLY A 523 -1.33 3.57 37.52
N SER A 524 -1.40 4.35 38.59
CA SER A 524 -0.93 3.93 39.91
C SER A 524 -1.72 2.73 40.44
N LYS A 525 -1.12 1.96 41.35
CA LYS A 525 -1.79 0.80 41.97
C LYS A 525 -3.18 1.13 42.53
N ASP A 526 -3.31 2.27 43.21
CA ASP A 526 -4.59 2.73 43.77
C ASP A 526 -5.61 3.07 42.68
N GLU A 527 -5.17 3.61 41.54
CA GLU A 527 -6.04 3.89 40.39
C GLU A 527 -6.49 2.60 39.72
N GLN A 528 -5.57 1.67 39.50
CA GLN A 528 -5.87 0.35 38.94
C GLN A 528 -6.89 -0.40 39.80
N GLU A 529 -6.72 -0.42 41.13
CA GLU A 529 -7.67 -1.07 42.05
C GLU A 529 -9.06 -0.44 41.99
N LYS A 530 -9.15 0.89 41.93
CA LYS A 530 -10.42 1.63 41.80
C LYS A 530 -11.12 1.33 40.47
N LEU A 531 -10.37 1.39 39.36
CA LEU A 531 -10.91 1.10 38.03
C LEU A 531 -11.34 -0.37 37.93
N ASN A 532 -10.55 -1.29 38.46
CA ASN A 532 -10.87 -2.72 38.46
C ASN A 532 -12.16 -3.01 39.22
N ALA A 533 -12.34 -2.44 40.42
CA ALA A 533 -13.58 -2.58 41.18
C ALA A 533 -14.79 -2.03 40.42
N MET A 534 -14.64 -0.87 39.77
CA MET A 534 -15.69 -0.24 38.96
C MET A 534 -16.08 -1.13 37.77
N PHE A 535 -15.11 -1.53 36.95
CA PHE A 535 -15.38 -2.32 35.73
C PHE A 535 -15.79 -3.76 36.04
N THR A 536 -15.31 -4.37 37.13
CA THR A 536 -15.79 -5.68 37.58
C THR A 536 -17.27 -5.62 37.96
N THR A 537 -17.68 -4.57 38.68
CA THR A 537 -19.08 -4.37 39.05
C THR A 537 -19.97 -4.12 37.83
N PHE A 538 -19.53 -3.23 36.94
CA PHE A 538 -20.21 -2.92 35.69
C PHE A 538 -20.37 -4.16 34.80
N LYS A 539 -19.27 -4.87 34.54
CA LYS A 539 -19.25 -6.13 33.78
C LYS A 539 -20.25 -7.14 34.33
N LYS A 540 -20.25 -7.36 35.64
CA LYS A 540 -21.17 -8.31 36.29
C LYS A 540 -22.63 -7.86 36.21
N LYS A 541 -22.90 -6.57 36.40
CA LYS A 541 -24.25 -6.00 36.42
C LYS A 541 -24.90 -6.05 35.03
N GLU A 542 -24.14 -5.71 33.99
CA GLU A 542 -24.64 -5.62 32.62
C GLU A 542 -24.44 -6.93 31.81
N GLY A 543 -23.77 -7.94 32.39
CA GLY A 543 -23.60 -9.26 31.77
C GLY A 543 -22.54 -9.31 30.67
N HIS A 544 -21.56 -8.40 30.67
CA HIS A 544 -20.50 -8.38 29.66
C HIS A 544 -19.45 -9.49 29.86
N SER A 545 -18.83 -9.94 28.77
CA SER A 545 -17.89 -11.07 28.79
C SER A 545 -16.40 -10.69 28.78
N PHE A 546 -16.05 -9.42 28.57
CA PHE A 546 -14.65 -8.98 28.41
C PHE A 546 -13.75 -9.28 29.62
N LYS A 547 -12.46 -9.51 29.41
CA LYS A 547 -11.46 -9.73 30.46
C LYS A 547 -10.97 -8.39 31.02
N ILE A 548 -10.55 -8.37 32.28
CA ILE A 548 -9.89 -7.22 32.89
C ILE A 548 -8.46 -7.64 33.26
N GLN A 549 -7.47 -6.86 32.85
CA GLN A 549 -6.06 -7.06 33.17
C GLN A 549 -5.50 -5.80 33.85
N LEU A 550 -4.58 -6.00 34.79
CA LEU A 550 -3.87 -4.93 35.48
C LEU A 550 -2.45 -4.87 34.89
N LYS A 551 -1.96 -3.66 34.60
CA LYS A 551 -0.64 -3.42 34.01
C LYS A 551 0.47 -3.40 35.06
#